data_AF-A0AAW2H0D3-F1
#
_entry.id   AF-A0AAW2H0D3-F1
#
_cell.length_a   1.000
_cell.length_b   1.000
_cell.length_c   1.000
_cell.angle_alpha   90.00
_cell.angle_beta   90.00
_cell.angle_gamma   90.00
#
_symmetry.space_group_name_H-M   'P 1'
#
loop_
_entity.id
_entity.type
_entity.pdbx_description
1 polymer ?
#
loop_
_entity_poly.entity_id
_entity_poly.type
_entity_poly.pdbx_seq_one_letter_code
_entity_poly.pdbx_strand_id
1 'polypeptide(L)'
;MKKKEKNCERVAYCRHQKDQRHLVNPVDTEETRKALNFLEYNVHPWSPVENFWRATLAERKSILAEGGIYNYFKKFPALRIQEGYRLLVDDFTREFHGKENNLFSNIALAKEKIIKLAKLKLAKLSDKNLKINYTLILESAEGENPFRNDALILLLPLITPSPGRSASNTGKKTDTKKKLMKPTNIEIRDDFVKLLDDDTHIQEVVALRKEALQSAGETFQPSVFATGEWKAIKFAWVVVDETYYKFTSLPH
;
A
#
# COMPACT_ATOMS: atom_id res chain seq x y z
N MET A 1 -12.81 26.92 25.46
CA MET A 1 -11.81 26.32 26.38
C MET A 1 -11.72 24.79 26.29
N LYS A 2 -12.82 24.04 26.23
CA LYS A 2 -12.86 22.55 26.17
C LYS A 2 -12.13 21.82 25.01
N LYS A 3 -11.65 22.54 23.99
CA LYS A 3 -11.00 21.95 22.78
C LYS A 3 -9.48 21.84 22.89
N LYS A 4 -8.85 22.66 23.77
CA LYS A 4 -7.41 22.61 24.03
C LYS A 4 -7.05 21.49 25.04
N GLU A 5 -7.89 21.26 26.05
CA GLU A 5 -7.67 20.21 27.06
C GLU A 5 -7.73 18.80 26.46
N LYS A 6 -8.74 18.51 25.63
CA LYS A 6 -8.85 17.22 24.92
C LYS A 6 -7.67 16.92 23.98
N ASN A 7 -7.00 17.96 23.48
CA ASN A 7 -5.84 17.78 22.60
C ASN A 7 -4.57 17.52 23.42
N CYS A 8 -4.47 18.10 24.62
CA CYS A 8 -3.37 17.84 25.56
C CYS A 8 -3.43 16.42 26.12
N GLU A 9 -4.61 15.94 26.49
CA GLU A 9 -4.82 14.56 26.98
C GLU A 9 -4.52 13.51 25.92
N ARG A 10 -4.87 13.77 24.65
CA ARG A 10 -4.61 12.84 23.53
C ARG A 10 -3.12 12.75 23.20
N VAL A 11 -2.40 13.87 23.29
CA VAL A 11 -0.93 13.92 23.12
C VAL A 11 -0.23 13.26 24.31
N ALA A 12 -0.74 13.42 25.53
CA ALA A 12 -0.23 12.76 26.73
C ALA A 12 -0.45 11.24 26.68
N TYR A 13 -1.62 10.77 26.24
CA TYR A 13 -1.92 9.34 26.07
C TYR A 13 -1.04 8.69 24.98
N CYS A 14 -0.79 9.37 23.87
CA CYS A 14 0.15 8.89 22.84
C CYS A 14 1.62 8.90 23.30
N ARG A 15 2.01 9.80 24.21
CA ARG A 15 3.35 9.78 24.84
C ARG A 15 3.47 8.67 25.87
N HIS A 16 2.44 8.44 26.68
CA HIS A 16 2.41 7.35 27.66
C HIS A 16 2.41 5.96 26.98
N GLN A 17 1.74 5.80 25.83
CA GLN A 17 1.86 4.59 25.00
C GLN A 17 3.21 4.44 24.27
N LYS A 18 3.99 5.52 24.13
CA LYS A 18 5.38 5.44 23.64
C LYS A 18 6.34 5.01 24.74
N ASP A 19 6.11 5.43 25.98
CA ASP A 19 6.95 5.08 27.14
C ASP A 19 6.60 3.73 27.77
N GLN A 20 5.40 3.19 27.55
CA GLN A 20 4.97 1.87 28.07
C GLN A 20 5.10 0.71 27.09
N ARG A 21 5.65 0.92 25.87
CA ARG A 21 6.09 -0.21 25.04
C ARG A 21 7.38 -0.72 25.65
N HIS A 22 7.19 -1.63 26.58
CA HIS A 22 8.21 -2.42 27.28
C HIS A 22 9.51 -2.52 26.49
N LEU A 23 10.57 -1.99 27.11
CA LEU A 23 11.90 -2.55 27.07
C LEU A 23 11.80 -4.04 27.41
N VAL A 24 11.42 -4.86 26.43
CA VAL A 24 11.83 -6.25 26.42
C VAL A 24 13.30 -6.16 26.07
N ASN A 25 14.16 -6.26 27.08
CA ASN A 25 15.58 -6.48 26.83
C ASN A 25 15.68 -7.65 25.86
N PRO A 26 16.32 -7.51 24.68
CA PRO A 26 16.56 -8.65 23.82
C PRO A 26 17.35 -9.64 24.66
N VAL A 27 16.72 -10.78 24.96
CA VAL A 27 17.44 -11.86 25.60
C VAL A 27 18.24 -12.48 24.45
N ASP A 28 19.46 -11.98 24.28
CA ASP A 28 20.45 -12.53 23.35
C ASP A 28 20.85 -13.91 23.86
N THR A 29 19.97 -14.88 23.57
CA THR A 29 20.23 -16.28 23.84
C THR A 29 20.99 -16.87 22.67
N GLU A 30 21.82 -17.87 22.97
CA GLU A 30 22.52 -18.64 21.96
C GLU A 30 21.53 -19.28 20.96
N GLU A 31 20.34 -19.63 21.43
CA GLU A 31 19.23 -20.13 20.63
C GLU A 31 18.69 -19.08 19.65
N THR A 32 18.49 -17.84 20.10
CA THR A 32 18.07 -16.71 19.25
C THR A 32 19.10 -16.45 18.15
N ARG A 33 20.40 -16.46 18.51
CA ARG A 33 21.50 -16.26 17.56
C ARG A 33 21.56 -17.35 16.49
N LYS A 34 21.39 -18.61 16.89
CA LYS A 34 21.29 -19.76 15.96
C LYS A 34 20.07 -19.62 15.03
N ALA A 35 18.93 -19.22 15.56
CA ALA A 35 17.71 -19.01 14.78
C ALA A 35 17.89 -17.87 13.76
N LEU A 36 18.47 -16.73 14.16
CA LEU A 36 18.79 -15.63 13.25
C LEU A 36 19.75 -16.05 12.15
N ASN A 37 20.84 -16.72 12.50
CA ASN A 37 21.80 -17.26 11.52
C ASN A 37 21.12 -18.22 10.55
N PHE A 38 20.22 -19.09 11.00
CA PHE A 38 19.46 -19.95 10.11
C PHE A 38 18.67 -19.13 9.07
N LEU A 39 17.95 -18.10 9.53
CA LEU A 39 17.11 -17.24 8.66
C LEU A 39 17.92 -16.42 7.66
N GLU A 40 19.19 -16.14 7.92
CA GLU A 40 20.06 -15.41 6.98
C GLU A 40 20.42 -16.23 5.73
N TYR A 41 20.49 -17.55 5.85
CA TYR A 41 20.98 -18.42 4.78
C TYR A 41 19.95 -19.40 4.23
N ASN A 42 18.82 -19.59 4.92
CA ASN A 42 17.83 -20.63 4.57
C ASN A 42 16.46 -20.02 4.29
N VAL A 43 15.87 -20.41 3.15
CA VAL A 43 14.47 -20.12 2.79
C VAL A 43 13.56 -21.33 2.92
N HIS A 44 14.16 -22.51 3.12
CA HIS A 44 13.50 -23.79 3.32
C HIS A 44 14.32 -24.67 4.28
N PRO A 45 13.72 -25.70 4.90
CA PRO A 45 12.28 -26.04 4.89
C PRO A 45 11.42 -24.98 5.60
N TRP A 46 10.18 -24.80 5.13
CA TRP A 46 9.34 -23.66 5.54
C TRP A 46 8.95 -23.69 7.03
N SER A 47 8.68 -24.87 7.59
CA SER A 47 8.28 -24.97 9.00
C SER A 47 9.37 -24.45 9.97
N PRO A 48 10.66 -24.82 9.82
CA PRO A 48 11.74 -24.18 10.57
C PRO A 48 11.87 -22.66 10.32
N VAL A 49 11.67 -22.20 9.09
CA VAL A 49 11.68 -20.75 8.79
C VAL A 49 10.61 -20.03 9.62
N GLU A 50 9.36 -20.50 9.60
CA GLU A 50 8.28 -19.88 10.38
C GLU A 50 8.55 -19.90 11.89
N ASN A 51 9.04 -21.02 12.41
CA ASN A 51 9.31 -21.17 13.85
C ASN A 51 10.44 -20.25 14.31
N PHE A 52 11.56 -20.20 13.57
CA PHE A 52 12.65 -19.28 13.88
C PHE A 52 12.27 -17.83 13.63
N TRP A 53 11.45 -17.54 12.62
CA TRP A 53 10.93 -16.19 12.38
C TRP A 53 10.17 -15.68 13.60
N ARG A 54 9.24 -16.49 14.12
CA ARG A 54 8.45 -16.16 15.32
C ARG A 54 9.32 -15.98 16.56
N ALA A 55 10.29 -16.86 16.76
CA ALA A 55 11.18 -16.83 17.92
C ALA A 55 12.10 -15.59 17.94
N THR A 56 12.38 -14.99 16.79
CA THR A 56 13.37 -13.90 16.63
C THR A 56 12.75 -12.53 16.37
N LEU A 57 11.43 -12.37 16.58
CA LEU A 57 10.71 -11.14 16.25
C LEU A 57 11.31 -9.89 16.93
N ALA A 58 11.67 -9.97 18.21
CA ALA A 58 12.20 -8.83 18.96
C ALA A 58 13.53 -8.35 18.35
N GLU A 59 14.45 -9.26 18.07
CA GLU A 59 15.76 -8.96 17.49
C GLU A 59 15.64 -8.50 16.05
N ARG A 60 14.79 -9.16 15.25
CA ARG A 60 14.51 -8.73 13.86
C ARG A 60 13.94 -7.32 13.81
N LYS A 61 13.17 -6.88 14.80
CA LYS A 61 12.71 -5.48 14.89
C LYS A 61 13.86 -4.51 15.15
N SER A 62 14.84 -4.86 15.99
CA SER A 62 16.04 -4.03 16.18
C SER A 62 16.84 -3.94 14.89
N ILE A 63 17.07 -5.08 14.22
CA ILE A 63 17.74 -5.16 12.93
C ILE A 63 17.05 -4.29 11.88
N LEU A 64 15.71 -4.33 11.80
CA LEU A 64 14.93 -3.50 10.88
C LEU A 64 15.05 -2.01 11.22
N ALA A 65 15.01 -1.65 12.51
CA ALA A 65 15.11 -0.26 12.96
C ALA A 65 16.49 0.35 12.68
N GLU A 66 17.55 -0.44 12.79
CA GLU A 66 18.94 -0.01 12.56
C GLU A 66 19.31 -0.01 11.07
N GLY A 67 18.93 -1.07 10.34
CA GLY A 67 19.37 -1.30 8.96
C GLY A 67 18.41 -0.78 7.89
N GLY A 68 17.16 -0.50 8.25
CA GLY A 68 16.10 -0.13 7.31
C GLY A 68 15.60 -1.30 6.45
N ILE A 69 14.49 -1.06 5.73
CA ILE A 69 13.74 -2.10 5.02
C ILE A 69 14.55 -2.83 3.94
N TYR A 70 15.40 -2.10 3.21
CA TYR A 70 16.18 -2.69 2.12
C TYR A 70 17.20 -3.72 2.64
N ASN A 71 17.99 -3.34 3.65
CA ASN A 71 18.96 -4.24 4.25
C ASN A 71 18.28 -5.41 4.97
N TYR A 72 17.09 -5.16 5.53
CA TYR A 72 16.29 -6.20 6.16
C TYR A 72 15.88 -7.31 5.18
N PHE A 73 15.36 -6.95 4.00
CA PHE A 73 15.03 -7.91 2.94
C PHE A 73 16.27 -8.60 2.36
N LYS A 74 17.40 -7.90 2.30
CA LYS A 74 18.68 -8.49 1.88
C LYS A 74 19.19 -9.52 2.90
N LYS A 75 19.05 -9.22 4.19
CA LYS A 75 19.49 -10.05 5.30
C LYS A 75 18.63 -11.30 5.49
N PHE A 76 17.33 -11.22 5.22
CA PHE A 76 16.40 -12.34 5.37
C PHE A 76 15.83 -12.76 4.00
N PRO A 77 16.51 -13.64 3.26
CA PRO A 77 16.12 -14.01 1.90
C PRO A 77 14.74 -14.65 1.79
N ALA A 78 14.21 -15.23 2.88
CA ALA A 78 12.86 -15.79 2.92
C ALA A 78 11.77 -14.75 2.61
N LEU A 79 12.04 -13.45 2.79
CA LEU A 79 11.11 -12.37 2.42
C LEU A 79 11.04 -12.09 0.91
N ARG A 80 11.98 -12.62 0.14
CA ARG A 80 12.12 -12.37 -1.31
C ARG A 80 11.54 -13.48 -2.18
N ILE A 81 10.97 -14.51 -1.56
CA ILE A 81 10.25 -15.59 -2.26
C ILE A 81 8.74 -15.35 -2.19
N GLN A 82 7.97 -16.09 -2.99
CA GLN A 82 6.54 -15.88 -3.16
C GLN A 82 5.74 -15.96 -1.85
N GLU A 83 6.10 -16.87 -0.95
CA GLU A 83 5.44 -17.04 0.35
C GLU A 83 5.97 -16.09 1.43
N GLY A 84 7.06 -15.36 1.16
CA GLY A 84 7.77 -14.53 2.13
C GLY A 84 6.93 -13.47 2.81
N TYR A 85 5.95 -12.90 2.09
CA TYR A 85 5.03 -11.91 2.66
C TYR A 85 4.24 -12.45 3.86
N ARG A 86 4.01 -13.77 3.94
CA ARG A 86 3.29 -14.40 5.06
C ARG A 86 4.00 -14.21 6.39
N LEU A 87 5.33 -14.14 6.38
CA LEU A 87 6.14 -13.89 7.56
C LEU A 87 5.90 -12.47 8.11
N LEU A 88 5.75 -11.47 7.24
CA LEU A 88 5.40 -10.11 7.62
C LEU A 88 3.97 -10.00 8.12
N VAL A 89 3.04 -10.76 7.54
CA VAL A 89 1.65 -10.84 8.00
C VAL A 89 1.59 -11.45 9.41
N ASP A 90 2.35 -12.51 9.69
CA ASP A 90 2.43 -13.12 11.03
C ASP A 90 2.98 -12.13 12.06
N ASP A 91 4.08 -11.45 11.75
CA ASP A 91 4.64 -10.39 12.61
C ASP A 91 3.61 -9.30 12.91
N PHE A 92 2.95 -8.78 11.87
CA PHE A 92 1.94 -7.74 12.01
C PHE A 92 0.76 -8.21 12.88
N THR A 93 0.29 -9.44 12.67
CA THR A 93 -0.83 -10.02 13.42
C THR A 93 -0.50 -10.21 14.90
N ARG A 94 0.75 -10.56 15.21
CA ARG A 94 1.27 -10.70 16.58
C ARG A 94 1.44 -9.35 17.27
N GLU A 95 1.94 -8.35 16.57
CA GLU A 95 2.13 -7.01 17.12
C GLU A 95 0.80 -6.27 17.31
N PHE A 96 -0.14 -6.51 16.41
CA PHE A 96 -1.38 -5.75 16.29
C PHE A 96 -2.60 -6.66 16.23
N HIS A 97 -2.78 -7.46 17.29
CA HIS A 97 -3.95 -8.33 17.45
C HIS A 97 -5.27 -7.61 17.14
N GLY A 98 -6.09 -8.23 16.29
CA GLY A 98 -7.38 -7.67 15.86
C GLY A 98 -7.31 -6.53 14.85
N LYS A 99 -6.12 -6.17 14.34
CA LYS A 99 -5.94 -5.17 13.27
C LYS A 99 -5.59 -5.79 11.92
N GLU A 100 -5.86 -7.08 11.75
CA GLU A 100 -5.63 -7.84 10.52
C GLU A 100 -6.16 -7.09 9.28
N ASN A 101 -5.57 -7.36 8.12
CA ASN A 101 -5.99 -6.74 6.86
C ASN A 101 -7.41 -7.20 6.49
N ASN A 102 -8.38 -6.42 6.95
CA ASN A 102 -9.79 -6.60 6.68
C ASN A 102 -10.25 -5.71 5.53
N LEU A 103 -9.34 -5.15 4.71
CA LEU A 103 -9.71 -4.19 3.67
C LEU A 103 -10.77 -4.77 2.74
N PHE A 104 -10.59 -5.99 2.24
CA PHE A 104 -11.48 -6.60 1.27
C PHE A 104 -12.81 -7.03 1.87
N SER A 105 -12.77 -7.63 3.07
CA SER A 105 -13.98 -7.91 3.86
C SER A 105 -14.77 -6.64 4.16
N ASN A 106 -14.08 -5.54 4.50
CA ASN A 106 -14.68 -4.25 4.79
C ASN A 106 -15.16 -3.52 3.53
N ILE A 107 -14.53 -3.69 2.38
CA ILE A 107 -14.97 -3.11 1.10
C ILE A 107 -16.35 -3.65 0.74
N ALA A 108 -16.56 -4.96 0.88
CA ALA A 108 -17.87 -5.57 0.66
C ALA A 108 -18.93 -5.00 1.60
N LEU A 109 -18.62 -4.85 2.90
CA LEU A 109 -19.50 -4.24 3.90
C LEU A 109 -19.74 -2.74 3.66
N ALA A 110 -18.76 -2.05 3.07
CA ALA A 110 -18.81 -0.62 2.78
C ALA A 110 -19.41 -0.30 1.41
N LYS A 111 -19.82 -1.31 0.62
CA LYS A 111 -20.35 -1.15 -0.74
C LYS A 111 -21.30 0.05 -0.87
N GLU A 112 -22.38 0.04 -0.08
CA GLU A 112 -23.43 1.04 -0.20
C GLU A 112 -22.92 2.46 0.06
N LYS A 113 -21.95 2.60 0.98
CA LYS A 113 -21.29 3.87 1.27
C LYS A 113 -20.37 4.30 0.14
N ILE A 114 -19.60 3.38 -0.44
CA ILE A 114 -18.70 3.63 -1.58
C ILE A 114 -19.53 4.12 -2.77
N ILE A 115 -20.57 3.38 -3.16
CA ILE A 115 -21.48 3.71 -4.27
C ILE A 115 -22.14 5.07 -4.05
N LYS A 116 -22.69 5.31 -2.86
CA LYS A 116 -23.31 6.59 -2.52
C LYS A 116 -22.34 7.76 -2.67
N LEU A 117 -21.11 7.62 -2.15
CA LEU A 117 -20.09 8.67 -2.26
C LEU A 117 -19.61 8.86 -3.70
N ALA A 118 -19.45 7.77 -4.45
CA ALA A 118 -19.07 7.81 -5.86
C ALA A 118 -20.09 8.58 -6.69
N LYS A 119 -21.39 8.31 -6.53
CA LYS A 119 -22.48 9.07 -7.18
C LYS A 119 -22.38 10.57 -6.92
N LEU A 120 -22.20 10.96 -5.66
CA LEU A 120 -22.09 12.36 -5.26
C LEU A 120 -20.86 13.06 -5.86
N LYS A 121 -19.74 12.35 -5.97
CA LYS A 121 -18.49 12.86 -6.56
C LYS A 121 -18.57 12.93 -8.08
N LEU A 122 -19.13 11.90 -8.71
CA LEU A 122 -19.31 11.79 -10.15
C LEU A 122 -20.22 12.90 -10.70
N ALA A 123 -21.27 13.26 -9.96
CA ALA A 123 -22.16 14.37 -10.32
C ALA A 123 -21.42 15.72 -10.44
N LYS A 124 -20.35 15.90 -9.64
CA LYS A 124 -19.53 17.14 -9.60
C LYS A 124 -18.32 17.09 -10.53
N LEU A 125 -18.10 15.97 -11.21
CA LEU A 125 -16.96 15.80 -12.10
C LEU A 125 -17.20 16.54 -13.42
N SER A 126 -16.26 17.42 -13.78
CA SER A 126 -16.33 18.24 -15.01
C SER A 126 -15.82 17.50 -16.25
N ASP A 127 -14.84 16.62 -16.09
CA ASP A 127 -14.25 15.86 -17.20
C ASP A 127 -15.24 14.82 -17.75
N LYS A 128 -15.64 14.97 -19.02
CA LYS A 128 -16.64 14.13 -19.67
C LYS A 128 -16.17 12.68 -19.85
N ASN A 129 -14.92 12.48 -20.27
CA ASN A 129 -14.39 11.14 -20.54
C ASN A 129 -14.22 10.37 -19.23
N LEU A 130 -13.68 11.04 -18.22
CA LEU A 130 -13.53 10.44 -16.90
C LEU A 130 -14.89 10.14 -16.26
N LYS A 131 -15.89 11.01 -16.50
CA LYS A 131 -17.28 10.77 -16.06
C LYS A 131 -17.87 9.54 -16.72
N ILE A 132 -17.70 9.35 -18.03
CA ILE A 132 -18.14 8.14 -18.75
C ILE A 132 -17.48 6.89 -18.14
N ASN A 133 -16.17 6.91 -17.94
CA ASN A 133 -15.43 5.77 -17.37
C ASN A 133 -15.95 5.40 -15.98
N TYR A 134 -16.11 6.37 -15.08
CA TYR A 134 -16.62 6.11 -13.74
C TYR A 134 -18.10 5.73 -13.71
N THR A 135 -18.93 6.18 -14.66
CA THR A 135 -20.30 5.69 -14.81
C THR A 135 -20.32 4.20 -15.10
N LEU A 136 -19.48 3.72 -16.03
CA LEU A 136 -19.39 2.30 -16.37
C LEU A 136 -18.91 1.45 -15.18
N ILE A 137 -17.92 1.95 -14.43
CA ILE A 137 -17.44 1.32 -13.21
C ILE A 137 -18.56 1.27 -12.16
N LEU A 138 -19.32 2.36 -12.01
CA LEU A 138 -20.43 2.43 -11.06
C LEU A 138 -21.54 1.44 -11.38
N GLU A 139 -21.94 1.31 -12.65
CA GLU A 139 -22.91 0.31 -13.12
C GLU A 139 -22.46 -1.11 -12.77
N SER A 140 -21.17 -1.40 -12.96
CA SER A 140 -20.57 -2.70 -12.60
C SER A 140 -20.54 -2.92 -11.09
N ALA A 141 -20.32 -1.89 -10.28
CA ALA A 141 -20.37 -1.98 -8.81
C ALA A 141 -21.80 -2.18 -8.27
N GLU A 142 -22.80 -1.68 -8.97
CA GLU A 142 -24.21 -1.81 -8.59
C GLU A 142 -24.80 -3.17 -8.97
N GLY A 143 -24.45 -3.69 -10.14
CA GLY A 143 -24.97 -4.95 -10.67
C GLY A 143 -24.53 -6.21 -9.92
N GLU A 144 -25.10 -7.33 -10.35
CA GLU A 144 -24.77 -8.69 -9.89
C GLU A 144 -23.82 -9.36 -10.88
N ASN A 145 -22.65 -8.77 -11.09
CA ASN A 145 -21.61 -9.35 -11.94
C ASN A 145 -20.38 -9.75 -11.10
N PRO A 146 -19.55 -10.70 -11.59
CA PRO A 146 -18.34 -11.14 -10.89
C PRO A 146 -17.32 -10.01 -10.62
N PHE A 147 -17.34 -8.94 -11.41
CA PHE A 147 -16.42 -7.81 -11.33
C PHE A 147 -16.84 -6.74 -10.32
N ARG A 148 -17.93 -6.95 -9.58
CA ARG A 148 -18.46 -5.95 -8.64
C ARG A 148 -17.45 -5.52 -7.59
N ASN A 149 -16.66 -6.43 -7.02
CA ASN A 149 -15.65 -6.07 -6.01
C ASN A 149 -14.49 -5.28 -6.61
N ASP A 150 -14.02 -5.68 -7.78
CA ASP A 150 -13.03 -4.95 -8.56
C ASP A 150 -13.53 -3.53 -8.87
N ALA A 151 -14.79 -3.40 -9.29
CA ALA A 151 -15.42 -2.12 -9.54
C ALA A 151 -15.48 -1.25 -8.28
N LEU A 152 -15.73 -1.81 -7.09
CA LEU A 152 -15.67 -1.05 -5.84
C LEU A 152 -14.27 -0.51 -5.54
N ILE A 153 -13.22 -1.30 -5.79
CA ILE A 153 -11.82 -0.88 -5.66
C ILE A 153 -11.52 0.26 -6.65
N LEU A 154 -11.99 0.14 -7.88
CA LEU A 154 -11.81 1.14 -8.93
C LEU A 154 -12.55 2.46 -8.68
N LEU A 155 -13.55 2.49 -7.79
CA LEU A 155 -14.22 3.72 -7.34
C LEU A 155 -13.44 4.47 -6.25
N LEU A 156 -12.49 3.83 -5.56
CA LEU A 156 -11.74 4.44 -4.47
C LEU A 156 -10.99 5.73 -4.86
N PRO A 157 -10.33 5.83 -6.03
CA PRO A 157 -9.66 7.06 -6.47
C PRO A 157 -10.59 8.27 -6.57
N LEU A 158 -11.86 8.05 -6.91
CA LEU A 158 -12.86 9.11 -7.04
C LEU A 158 -13.32 9.66 -5.68
N ILE A 159 -13.38 8.80 -4.67
CA ILE A 159 -13.91 9.15 -3.34
C ILE A 159 -12.81 9.49 -2.32
N THR A 160 -11.58 9.07 -2.58
CA THR A 160 -10.44 9.36 -1.71
C THR A 160 -9.99 10.81 -1.87
N PRO A 161 -9.64 11.49 -0.76
CA PRO A 161 -9.08 12.82 -0.84
C PRO A 161 -7.71 12.78 -1.51
N SER A 162 -7.52 13.64 -2.51
CA SER A 162 -6.24 13.84 -3.18
C SER A 162 -5.15 14.25 -2.18
N PRO A 163 -4.06 13.46 -2.03
CA PRO A 163 -2.89 13.93 -1.31
C PRO A 163 -2.26 15.03 -2.15
N GLY A 164 -2.16 16.25 -1.62
CA GLY A 164 -1.46 17.30 -2.34
C GLY A 164 0.05 17.02 -2.31
N ARG A 165 0.72 17.21 -3.45
CA ARG A 165 2.17 17.08 -3.57
C ARG A 165 2.83 18.39 -3.19
N SER A 166 3.89 18.37 -2.39
CA SER A 166 4.73 19.56 -2.21
C SER A 166 5.41 19.85 -3.53
N ALA A 167 5.17 21.02 -4.13
CA ALA A 167 6.01 21.47 -5.24
C ALA A 167 7.48 21.42 -4.79
N SER A 168 8.35 20.79 -5.59
CA SER A 168 9.76 20.62 -5.24
C SER A 168 10.42 21.99 -5.06
N ASN A 169 11.30 22.09 -4.08
CA ASN A 169 12.15 23.25 -3.84
C ASN A 169 13.26 23.32 -4.90
N THR A 170 12.93 23.66 -6.14
CA THR A 170 13.92 24.09 -7.14
C THR A 170 13.88 25.62 -7.23
N GLY A 171 14.51 26.26 -6.25
CA GLY A 171 14.77 27.71 -6.27
C GLY A 171 14.20 28.48 -5.09
N LYS A 172 15.11 28.97 -4.24
CA LYS A 172 14.97 30.05 -3.25
C LYS A 172 13.92 29.87 -2.15
N LYS A 173 14.44 29.64 -0.94
CA LYS A 173 13.76 29.89 0.33
C LYS A 173 13.36 31.37 0.40
N THR A 174 12.10 31.66 0.10
CA THR A 174 11.39 32.83 0.62
C THR A 174 10.13 32.31 1.31
N ASP A 175 9.77 32.91 2.45
CA ASP A 175 8.76 32.49 3.44
C ASP A 175 7.29 32.37 2.94
N THR A 176 7.08 32.10 1.66
CA THR A 176 5.77 31.90 1.07
C THR A 176 5.40 30.41 1.17
N LYS A 177 4.30 30.10 1.88
CA LYS A 177 3.71 28.76 2.03
C LYS A 177 3.95 27.90 0.79
N LYS A 178 4.69 26.79 0.95
CA LYS A 178 4.91 25.77 -0.10
C LYS A 178 3.58 25.50 -0.83
N LYS A 179 3.50 25.89 -2.10
CA LYS A 179 2.31 25.68 -2.91
C LYS A 179 2.18 24.18 -3.15
N LEU A 180 1.18 23.58 -2.51
CA LEU A 180 0.86 22.17 -2.66
C LEU A 180 0.19 22.02 -4.04
N MET A 181 0.85 21.33 -4.99
CA MET A 181 0.22 20.99 -6.27
C MET A 181 -0.75 19.84 -6.05
N LYS A 182 -2.00 20.04 -6.48
CA LYS A 182 -3.03 19.01 -6.37
C LYS A 182 -3.01 18.18 -7.65
N PRO A 183 -2.83 16.86 -7.58
CA PRO A 183 -2.93 16.01 -8.75
C PRO A 183 -4.36 16.06 -9.33
N THR A 184 -4.42 15.91 -10.65
CA THR A 184 -5.65 15.79 -11.41
C THR A 184 -6.37 14.49 -11.08
N ASN A 185 -7.67 14.40 -11.39
CA ASN A 185 -8.42 13.16 -11.15
C ASN A 185 -7.92 11.99 -12.04
N ILE A 186 -7.30 12.30 -13.18
CA ILE A 186 -6.66 11.30 -14.05
C ILE A 186 -5.39 10.76 -13.39
N GLU A 187 -4.53 11.65 -12.88
CA GLU A 187 -3.33 11.24 -12.14
C GLU A 187 -3.69 10.42 -10.91
N ILE A 188 -4.69 10.83 -10.12
CA ILE A 188 -5.12 10.07 -8.93
C ILE A 188 -5.62 8.67 -9.31
N ARG A 189 -6.38 8.55 -10.41
CA ARG A 189 -6.85 7.26 -10.93
C ARG A 189 -5.69 6.38 -11.35
N ASP A 190 -4.82 6.90 -12.22
CA ASP A 190 -3.68 6.17 -12.79
C ASP A 190 -2.62 5.84 -11.72
N ASP A 191 -2.51 6.66 -10.68
CA ASP A 191 -1.65 6.39 -9.52
C ASP A 191 -2.15 5.16 -8.75
N PHE A 192 -3.46 4.96 -8.70
CA PHE A 192 -4.11 3.83 -8.01
C PHE A 192 -4.12 2.55 -8.86
N VAL A 193 -4.74 2.61 -10.04
CA VAL A 193 -4.75 1.53 -11.05
C VAL A 193 -4.70 2.18 -12.42
N LYS A 194 -3.62 1.93 -13.18
CA LYS A 194 -3.51 2.40 -14.56
C LYS A 194 -4.11 1.36 -15.50
N LEU A 195 -5.12 1.74 -16.29
CA LEU A 195 -5.64 0.89 -17.36
C LEU A 195 -4.79 1.01 -18.62
N LEU A 196 -4.47 -0.12 -19.23
CA LEU A 196 -3.78 -0.26 -20.50
C LEU A 196 -4.68 -1.01 -21.48
N ASP A 197 -4.62 -0.63 -22.76
CA ASP A 197 -5.36 -1.32 -23.82
C ASP A 197 -4.78 -2.73 -24.08
N ASP A 198 -3.45 -2.84 -24.08
CA ASP A 198 -2.67 -4.09 -24.16
C ASP A 198 -1.43 -4.05 -23.24
N ASP A 199 -0.77 -5.20 -23.05
CA ASP A 199 0.43 -5.32 -22.21
C ASP A 199 1.75 -5.35 -23.00
N THR A 200 1.71 -5.13 -24.32
CA THR A 200 2.90 -5.20 -25.20
C THR A 200 4.00 -4.24 -24.74
N HIS A 201 3.59 -3.05 -24.29
CA HIS A 201 4.50 -1.96 -23.90
C HIS A 201 4.54 -1.72 -22.39
N ILE A 202 4.20 -2.73 -21.57
CA ILE A 202 4.15 -2.54 -20.11
C ILE A 202 5.49 -2.07 -19.53
N GLN A 203 6.61 -2.58 -20.06
CA GLN A 203 7.94 -2.18 -19.60
C GLN A 203 8.21 -0.69 -19.86
N GLU A 204 7.80 -0.19 -21.02
CA GLU A 204 7.94 1.24 -21.38
C GLU A 204 7.07 2.11 -20.48
N VAL A 205 5.81 1.70 -20.25
CA VAL A 205 4.89 2.43 -19.35
C VAL A 205 5.44 2.48 -17.92
N VAL A 206 6.02 1.39 -17.42
CA VAL A 206 6.67 1.34 -16.10
C VAL A 206 7.91 2.23 -16.07
N ALA A 207 8.74 2.20 -17.12
CA ALA A 207 9.96 3.03 -17.21
C ALA A 207 9.62 4.53 -17.18
N LEU A 208 8.62 4.95 -17.97
CA LEU A 208 8.14 6.34 -17.97
C LEU A 208 7.61 6.77 -16.60
N ARG A 209 6.89 5.89 -15.89
CA ARG A 209 6.43 6.17 -14.52
C ARG A 209 7.60 6.28 -13.54
N LYS A 210 8.62 5.41 -13.65
CA LYS A 210 9.84 5.50 -12.84
C LYS A 210 10.57 6.82 -13.06
N GLU A 211 10.74 7.23 -14.31
CA GLU A 211 11.40 8.50 -14.66
C GLU A 211 10.62 9.70 -14.12
N ALA A 212 9.30 9.69 -14.23
CA ALA A 212 8.44 10.76 -13.69
C ALA A 212 8.55 10.87 -12.16
N LEU A 213 8.54 9.74 -11.44
CA LEU A 213 8.70 9.72 -9.98
C LEU A 213 10.10 10.14 -9.55
N GLN A 214 11.15 9.66 -10.23
CA GLN A 214 12.53 10.06 -9.97
C GLN A 214 12.73 11.56 -10.17
N SER A 215 12.16 12.13 -11.24
CA SER A 215 12.18 13.57 -11.51
C SER A 215 11.47 14.37 -10.41
N ALA A 216 10.48 13.77 -9.75
CA ALA A 216 9.79 14.36 -8.60
C ALA A 216 10.49 14.11 -7.25
N GLY A 217 11.60 13.35 -7.23
CA GLY A 217 12.28 12.93 -6.00
C GLY A 217 11.50 11.88 -5.19
N GLU A 218 10.59 11.16 -5.83
CA GLU A 218 9.77 10.11 -5.22
C GLU A 218 10.32 8.72 -5.58
N THR A 219 10.12 7.75 -4.69
CA THR A 219 10.49 6.35 -4.95
C THR A 219 9.37 5.64 -5.69
N PHE A 220 9.75 4.73 -6.60
CA PHE A 220 8.77 3.89 -7.29
C PHE A 220 8.07 2.99 -6.28
N GLN A 221 6.76 3.19 -6.12
CA GLN A 221 5.93 2.38 -5.24
C GLN A 221 5.36 1.19 -6.03
N PRO A 222 5.04 0.07 -5.35
CA PRO A 222 4.24 -1.00 -5.95
C PRO A 222 3.04 -0.43 -6.71
N SER A 223 2.96 -0.76 -8.00
CA SER A 223 2.00 -0.16 -8.92
C SER A 223 1.20 -1.24 -9.65
N VAL A 224 -0.09 -0.98 -9.83
CA VAL A 224 -1.02 -1.90 -10.50
C VAL A 224 -1.36 -1.37 -11.89
N PHE A 225 -1.17 -2.22 -12.89
CA PHE A 225 -1.51 -1.96 -14.29
C PHE A 225 -2.55 -2.98 -14.73
N ALA A 226 -3.78 -2.55 -14.95
CA ALA A 226 -4.86 -3.39 -15.46
C ALA A 226 -4.84 -3.38 -16.99
N THR A 227 -5.10 -4.51 -17.63
CA THR A 227 -5.23 -4.60 -19.09
C THR A 227 -6.64 -4.98 -19.50
N GLY A 228 -7.19 -4.29 -20.50
CA GLY A 228 -8.54 -4.50 -21.03
C GLY A 228 -9.41 -3.26 -20.88
N GLU A 229 -10.67 -3.46 -20.51
CA GLU A 229 -11.62 -2.35 -20.32
C GLU A 229 -12.02 -2.22 -18.86
N TRP A 230 -12.45 -1.04 -18.42
CA TRP A 230 -12.90 -0.82 -17.04
C TRP A 230 -14.05 -1.75 -16.59
N LYS A 231 -14.86 -2.24 -17.54
CA LYS A 231 -15.95 -3.21 -17.30
C LYS A 231 -15.53 -4.68 -17.45
N ALA A 232 -14.31 -4.92 -17.93
CA ALA A 232 -13.81 -6.25 -18.30
C ALA A 232 -12.28 -6.25 -18.26
N ILE A 233 -11.72 -6.20 -17.05
CA ILE A 233 -10.28 -6.36 -16.84
C ILE A 233 -9.95 -7.82 -17.16
N LYS A 234 -9.01 -8.02 -18.09
CA LYS A 234 -8.59 -9.37 -18.52
C LYS A 234 -7.55 -9.96 -17.59
N PHE A 235 -6.62 -9.12 -17.14
CA PHE A 235 -5.57 -9.44 -16.18
C PHE A 235 -4.98 -8.14 -15.63
N ALA A 236 -4.21 -8.25 -14.56
CA ALA A 236 -3.47 -7.15 -13.98
C ALA A 236 -2.01 -7.53 -13.76
N TRP A 237 -1.13 -6.56 -13.95
CA TRP A 237 0.27 -6.63 -13.57
C TRP A 237 0.49 -5.84 -12.30
N VAL A 238 1.11 -6.48 -11.31
CA VAL A 238 1.64 -5.80 -10.12
C VAL A 238 3.14 -5.72 -10.29
N VAL A 239 3.67 -4.50 -10.27
CA VAL A 239 5.10 -4.25 -10.43
C VAL A 239 5.65 -3.81 -9.10
N VAL A 240 6.59 -4.58 -8.56
CA VAL A 240 7.31 -4.28 -7.32
C VAL A 240 8.79 -4.24 -7.68
N ASP A 241 9.41 -3.08 -7.54
CA ASP A 241 10.78 -2.82 -7.98
C ASP A 241 11.01 -3.13 -9.48
N GLU A 242 11.66 -4.25 -9.78
CA GLU A 242 11.94 -4.75 -11.14
C GLU A 242 11.19 -6.07 -11.44
N THR A 243 10.38 -6.55 -10.50
CA THR A 243 9.66 -7.81 -10.63
C THR A 243 8.22 -7.56 -11.06
N TYR A 244 7.77 -8.36 -12.03
CA TYR A 244 6.45 -8.26 -12.63
C TYR A 244 5.63 -9.50 -12.26
N TYR A 245 4.50 -9.30 -11.59
CA TYR A 245 3.59 -10.37 -11.20
C TYR A 245 2.28 -10.25 -12.00
N LYS A 246 1.88 -11.31 -12.70
CA LYS A 246 0.65 -11.34 -13.51
C LYS A 246 -0.47 -12.03 -12.73
N PHE A 247 -1.64 -11.40 -12.68
CA PHE A 247 -2.85 -11.89 -12.03
C PHE A 247 -4.02 -11.93 -13.02
N THR A 248 -4.91 -12.91 -12.89
CA THR A 248 -6.10 -13.04 -13.76
C THR A 248 -7.21 -12.03 -13.45
N SER A 249 -7.08 -11.27 -12.36
CA SER A 249 -8.01 -10.22 -11.92
C SER A 249 -7.23 -9.11 -11.19
N LEU A 250 -7.91 -8.06 -10.73
CA LEU A 250 -7.26 -7.11 -9.83
C LEU A 250 -6.85 -7.83 -8.53
N PRO A 251 -5.64 -7.55 -8.00
CA PRO A 251 -5.18 -8.15 -6.76
C PRO A 251 -6.04 -7.66 -5.58
N HIS A 252 -6.72 -8.61 -4.95
CA HIS A 252 -7.47 -8.43 -3.71
C HIS A 252 -7.27 -9.62 -2.78
#